data_AF-A0A255E117-F1
#
_entry.id   AF-A0A255E117-F1
#
_cell.length_a   1.000
_cell.length_b   1.000
_cell.length_c   1.000
_cell.angle_alpha   90.00
_cell.angle_beta   90.00
_cell.angle_gamma   90.00
#
_symmetry.space_group_name_H-M   'P 1'
#
loop_
_entity.id
_entity.type
_entity.pdbx_description
1 polymer ?
#
loop_
_entity_poly.entity_id
_entity_poly.type
_entity_poly.pdbx_seq_one_letter_code
_entity_poly.pdbx_strand_id
1 'polypeptide(L)'
;MTHDHIPQTHRRTRHRWLRRCSAVLVAGVTSLSLASAPAAARPEDGFGPLGRVVDTRSGPAEVGQYHLGNRVAYCIDLDAWGPREASGWRVASLRGARKQVGFGDRAGAATLTGEAFTERERAELAYLLDWAGQRELTLIEAIAVDHLIRLRGVGDDEQLQRLRDRYAAAARQFPGLAELVEELQRRVSNLHGPYRIEAGRDTGGRLTVVIRSATGAAVTGVDLTVLVDGQQVKTRATGGTHTVRVPRDADIRVRAEVPATEPQLWIARHHGDLSHRDSTIQRMLVESPREGVELTVAPDEPVPSTPAPTTPQPSNPTPSTPAPSSPRPSMPTTPVGTTAQPSTAPPSSSAPTTFAPTTPVTTSPPGSSPAPTSPRTEASTPTMTATRPATPLPSTGGGATGLVLGVTMVAGTVLWWLRRR
;
A
#
# COMPACT_ATOMS: atom_id res chain seq x y z
N MET A 1 -63.26 32.63 -38.08
CA MET A 1 -62.95 32.03 -39.40
C MET A 1 -61.43 32.07 -39.56
N THR A 2 -60.70 30.96 -39.70
CA THR A 2 -61.04 29.54 -39.47
C THR A 2 -59.72 28.84 -39.12
N HIS A 3 -59.72 27.84 -38.23
CA HIS A 3 -58.49 27.11 -37.92
C HIS A 3 -58.15 26.13 -39.04
N ASP A 4 -56.85 25.98 -39.35
CA ASP A 4 -56.33 24.76 -39.96
C ASP A 4 -55.27 24.12 -39.04
N HIS A 5 -55.52 22.86 -38.68
CA HIS A 5 -54.58 22.00 -37.98
C HIS A 5 -53.83 21.14 -39.00
N ILE A 6 -52.50 21.07 -38.90
CA ILE A 6 -51.71 20.01 -39.53
C ILE A 6 -51.12 19.14 -38.42
N PRO A 7 -51.38 17.81 -38.41
CA PRO A 7 -51.01 16.95 -37.29
C PRO A 7 -49.52 16.60 -37.29
N GLN A 8 -48.95 16.53 -36.09
CA GLN A 8 -47.63 15.93 -35.86
C GLN A 8 -47.64 14.44 -36.25
N THR A 9 -46.61 13.99 -36.96
CA THR A 9 -46.36 12.55 -37.17
C THR A 9 -45.01 12.12 -36.57
N HIS A 10 -45.04 10.99 -35.86
CA HIS A 10 -43.93 10.44 -35.09
C HIS A 10 -42.68 10.15 -35.91
N ARG A 11 -41.53 10.74 -35.55
CA ARG A 11 -40.21 10.24 -36.01
C ARG A 11 -39.03 10.47 -35.06
N ARG A 12 -39.17 10.12 -33.76
CA ARG A 12 -38.08 10.19 -32.76
C ARG A 12 -38.03 8.99 -31.78
N THR A 13 -37.74 7.77 -32.26
CA THR A 13 -37.52 6.60 -31.36
C THR A 13 -36.57 5.50 -31.87
N ARG A 14 -35.74 5.71 -32.91
CA ARG A 14 -34.83 4.66 -33.43
C ARG A 14 -33.31 4.89 -33.32
N HIS A 15 -32.83 5.99 -32.73
CA HIS A 15 -31.38 6.25 -32.59
C HIS A 15 -30.78 6.09 -31.17
N ARG A 16 -31.59 5.80 -30.14
CA ARG A 16 -31.06 5.64 -28.76
C ARG A 16 -30.69 4.20 -28.35
N TRP A 17 -31.15 3.18 -29.07
CA TRP A 17 -30.83 1.78 -28.76
C TRP A 17 -29.47 1.34 -29.29
N LEU A 18 -29.14 1.65 -30.56
CA LEU A 18 -27.87 1.24 -31.18
C LEU A 18 -26.61 1.79 -30.46
N ARG A 19 -26.69 2.98 -29.84
CA ARG A 19 -25.56 3.54 -29.07
C ARG A 19 -25.29 2.86 -27.73
N ARG A 20 -26.24 2.08 -27.18
CA ARG A 20 -26.03 1.36 -25.90
C ARG A 20 -25.39 -0.02 -26.10
N CYS A 21 -25.63 -0.68 -27.23
CA CYS A 21 -24.98 -1.96 -27.55
C CYS A 21 -23.48 -1.82 -27.88
N SER A 22 -23.07 -0.72 -28.54
CA SER A 22 -21.66 -0.48 -28.86
C SER A 22 -20.76 -0.26 -27.63
N ALA A 23 -21.30 0.34 -26.55
CA ALA A 23 -20.53 0.60 -25.33
C ALA A 23 -20.17 -0.70 -24.56
N VAL A 24 -21.07 -1.69 -24.57
CA VAL A 24 -20.87 -2.97 -23.85
C VAL A 24 -19.86 -3.86 -24.60
N LEU A 25 -19.86 -3.86 -25.93
CA LEU A 25 -18.90 -4.63 -26.72
C LEU A 25 -17.46 -4.07 -26.67
N VAL A 26 -17.28 -2.75 -26.58
CA VAL A 26 -15.93 -2.16 -26.43
C VAL A 26 -15.36 -2.39 -25.01
N ALA A 27 -16.20 -2.33 -23.97
CA ALA A 27 -15.78 -2.69 -22.61
C ALA A 27 -15.45 -4.18 -22.47
N GLY A 28 -16.23 -5.06 -23.12
CA GLY A 28 -16.02 -6.51 -23.08
C GLY A 28 -14.74 -7.00 -23.76
N VAL A 29 -14.32 -6.37 -24.87
CA VAL A 29 -13.13 -6.79 -25.62
C VAL A 29 -11.82 -6.22 -25.03
N THR A 30 -11.86 -5.06 -24.36
CA THR A 30 -10.66 -4.46 -23.74
C THR A 30 -10.19 -5.22 -22.48
N SER A 31 -11.06 -6.05 -21.90
CA SER A 31 -10.79 -6.76 -20.63
C SER A 31 -10.12 -8.13 -20.80
N LEU A 32 -9.85 -8.57 -22.04
CA LEU A 32 -9.36 -9.93 -22.34
C LEU A 32 -7.97 -9.99 -23.01
N SER A 33 -7.19 -8.90 -22.93
CA SER A 33 -5.89 -8.77 -23.61
C SER A 33 -4.72 -8.38 -22.69
N LEU A 34 -4.81 -8.70 -21.39
CA LEU A 34 -3.67 -8.72 -20.46
C LEU A 34 -3.12 -10.13 -20.22
N ALA A 35 -3.37 -11.05 -21.17
CA ALA A 35 -2.53 -12.22 -21.37
C ALA A 35 -1.16 -11.76 -21.90
N SER A 36 -0.33 -11.23 -20.99
CA SER A 36 1.05 -10.85 -21.26
C SER A 36 1.75 -12.03 -21.94
N ALA A 37 2.09 -11.87 -23.22
CA ALA A 37 2.77 -12.91 -23.99
C ALA A 37 4.02 -13.36 -23.20
N PRO A 38 4.22 -14.68 -22.99
CA PRO A 38 5.26 -15.17 -22.10
C PRO A 38 6.62 -14.85 -22.72
N ALA A 39 7.22 -13.74 -22.28
CA ALA A 39 8.52 -13.31 -22.73
C ALA A 39 9.52 -14.45 -22.49
N ALA A 40 10.27 -14.82 -23.51
CA ALA A 40 11.54 -15.49 -23.30
C ALA A 40 12.48 -14.52 -22.59
N ALA A 41 13.46 -15.03 -21.83
CA ALA A 41 14.45 -14.14 -21.23
C ALA A 41 15.20 -13.44 -22.36
N ARG A 42 15.35 -12.13 -22.21
CA ARG A 42 15.82 -11.30 -23.31
C ARG A 42 17.35 -11.15 -23.22
N PRO A 43 18.05 -10.86 -24.33
CA PRO A 43 19.48 -10.60 -24.28
C PRO A 43 19.89 -9.48 -23.31
N GLU A 44 18.98 -8.54 -23.04
CA GLU A 44 19.13 -7.46 -22.06
C GLU A 44 18.83 -7.83 -20.59
N ASP A 45 18.29 -9.02 -20.30
CA ASP A 45 18.08 -9.47 -18.92
C ASP A 45 19.43 -9.77 -18.26
N GLY A 46 19.68 -9.25 -17.06
CA GLY A 46 20.99 -9.34 -16.41
C GLY A 46 21.27 -8.21 -15.44
N PHE A 47 22.55 -7.90 -15.24
CA PHE A 47 22.97 -6.72 -14.47
C PHE A 47 22.44 -5.42 -15.09
N GLY A 48 21.86 -4.57 -14.24
CA GLY A 48 21.52 -3.20 -14.59
C GLY A 48 22.77 -2.29 -14.58
N PRO A 49 22.64 -1.02 -15.01
CA PRO A 49 23.75 -0.06 -15.01
C PRO A 49 24.35 0.18 -13.62
N LEU A 50 23.55 -0.01 -12.57
CA LEU A 50 23.92 0.11 -11.16
C LEU A 50 24.09 -1.26 -10.47
N GLY A 51 24.35 -2.32 -11.24
CA GLY A 51 24.77 -3.63 -10.74
C GLY A 51 26.31 -3.75 -10.68
N ARG A 52 26.84 -4.41 -9.66
CA ARG A 52 28.30 -4.64 -9.48
C ARG A 52 28.58 -6.04 -8.94
N VAL A 53 29.83 -6.46 -9.01
CA VAL A 53 30.35 -7.64 -8.31
C VAL A 53 31.28 -7.17 -7.20
N VAL A 54 31.20 -7.81 -6.03
CA VAL A 54 32.07 -7.58 -4.86
C VAL A 54 32.70 -8.90 -4.43
N ASP A 55 33.95 -8.86 -3.97
CA ASP A 55 34.65 -10.07 -3.52
C ASP A 55 34.34 -10.38 -2.05
N THR A 56 33.66 -11.50 -1.82
CA THR A 56 33.32 -12.02 -0.48
C THR A 56 34.27 -13.16 -0.08
N ARG A 57 34.19 -13.60 1.18
CA ARG A 57 34.97 -14.75 1.67
C ARG A 57 34.66 -16.06 0.94
N SER A 58 33.45 -16.19 0.41
CA SER A 58 32.97 -17.37 -0.34
C SER A 58 33.06 -17.19 -1.86
N GLY A 59 33.76 -16.15 -2.34
CA GLY A 59 33.88 -15.82 -3.77
C GLY A 59 33.12 -14.56 -4.20
N PRO A 60 33.00 -14.30 -5.51
CA PRO A 60 32.33 -13.11 -6.02
C PRO A 60 30.83 -13.15 -5.72
N ALA A 61 30.27 -12.02 -5.28
CA ALA A 61 28.84 -11.83 -5.10
C ALA A 61 28.36 -10.63 -5.90
N GLU A 62 27.25 -10.81 -6.61
CA GLU A 62 26.55 -9.74 -7.33
C GLU A 62 25.82 -8.83 -6.32
N VAL A 63 25.76 -7.52 -6.56
CA VAL A 63 25.05 -6.50 -5.75
C VAL A 63 24.42 -5.42 -6.63
N GLY A 64 23.39 -4.74 -6.11
CA GLY A 64 22.74 -3.61 -6.79
C GLY A 64 21.66 -4.03 -7.79
N GLN A 65 21.50 -3.23 -8.86
CA GLN A 65 20.38 -3.38 -9.79
C GLN A 65 20.57 -4.46 -10.86
N TYR A 66 19.44 -5.00 -11.28
CA TYR A 66 19.25 -5.89 -12.42
C TYR A 66 18.21 -5.29 -13.38
N HIS A 67 18.13 -5.80 -14.60
CA HIS A 67 17.06 -5.51 -15.54
C HIS A 67 16.26 -6.76 -15.90
N LEU A 68 14.95 -6.56 -16.08
CA LEU A 68 14.04 -7.47 -16.77
C LEU A 68 13.42 -6.72 -17.96
N GLY A 69 13.96 -6.93 -19.15
CA GLY A 69 13.69 -6.10 -20.32
C GLY A 69 14.00 -4.63 -20.06
N ASN A 70 12.96 -3.80 -20.05
CA ASN A 70 13.05 -2.35 -19.78
C ASN A 70 12.71 -1.97 -18.33
N ARG A 71 12.58 -2.94 -17.41
CA ARG A 71 12.24 -2.70 -16.00
C ARG A 71 13.48 -2.83 -15.13
N VAL A 72 13.67 -1.87 -14.22
CA VAL A 72 14.59 -2.04 -13.08
C VAL A 72 14.05 -3.12 -12.16
N ALA A 73 14.91 -4.06 -11.79
CA ALA A 73 14.58 -5.20 -10.96
C ALA A 73 15.67 -5.44 -9.90
N TYR A 74 15.29 -6.12 -8.83
CA TYR A 74 16.19 -6.50 -7.74
C TYR A 74 15.92 -7.95 -7.36
N CYS A 75 16.96 -8.76 -7.17
CA CYS A 75 16.75 -10.14 -6.74
C CYS A 75 16.37 -10.21 -5.26
N ILE A 76 15.52 -11.18 -4.91
CA ILE A 76 15.14 -11.45 -3.51
C ILE A 76 15.90 -12.65 -2.91
N ASP A 77 16.46 -13.50 -3.76
CA ASP A 77 17.20 -14.72 -3.38
C ASP A 77 18.71 -14.48 -3.40
N LEU A 78 19.47 -15.18 -2.56
CA LEU A 78 20.93 -15.05 -2.41
C LEU A 78 21.72 -16.17 -3.11
N ASP A 79 21.13 -17.36 -3.24
CA ASP A 79 21.79 -18.56 -3.76
C ASP A 79 21.05 -19.14 -4.98
N ALA A 80 21.16 -18.45 -6.11
CA ALA A 80 20.58 -18.81 -7.40
C ALA A 80 21.28 -18.03 -8.53
N TRP A 81 21.11 -18.45 -9.79
CA TRP A 81 21.67 -17.79 -10.97
C TRP A 81 20.99 -16.45 -11.30
N GLY A 82 21.72 -15.56 -11.96
CA GLY A 82 21.20 -14.26 -12.40
C GLY A 82 20.12 -14.38 -13.49
N PRO A 83 19.33 -13.31 -13.71
CA PRO A 83 18.15 -13.34 -14.56
C PRO A 83 18.42 -13.69 -16.05
N ARG A 84 19.65 -13.52 -16.52
CA ARG A 84 20.05 -13.77 -17.92
C ARG A 84 19.86 -15.22 -18.39
N GLU A 85 19.80 -16.18 -17.47
CA GLU A 85 19.75 -17.62 -17.79
C GLU A 85 18.32 -18.21 -17.87
N ALA A 86 17.30 -17.43 -17.47
CA ALA A 86 15.90 -17.87 -17.51
C ALA A 86 15.48 -18.32 -18.92
N SER A 87 14.54 -19.27 -19.03
CA SER A 87 13.86 -19.54 -20.30
C SER A 87 12.83 -18.46 -20.67
N GLY A 88 12.43 -17.65 -19.68
CA GLY A 88 11.38 -16.65 -19.77
C GLY A 88 10.81 -16.32 -18.40
N TRP A 89 9.91 -15.35 -18.35
CA TRP A 89 9.39 -14.79 -17.10
C TRP A 89 7.88 -14.85 -16.97
N ARG A 90 7.39 -14.94 -15.73
CA ARG A 90 5.98 -14.77 -15.37
C ARG A 90 5.85 -14.02 -14.04
N VAL A 91 4.75 -13.28 -13.90
CA VAL A 91 4.37 -12.64 -12.63
C VAL A 91 3.81 -13.70 -11.67
N ALA A 92 4.10 -13.53 -10.38
CA ALA A 92 3.60 -14.30 -9.26
C ALA A 92 3.21 -13.35 -8.11
N SER A 93 2.50 -13.87 -7.10
CA SER A 93 2.22 -13.15 -5.86
C SER A 93 3.30 -13.47 -4.81
N LEU A 94 3.69 -12.48 -4.02
CA LEU A 94 4.61 -12.62 -2.91
C LEU A 94 3.91 -13.18 -1.65
N ARG A 95 2.57 -13.06 -1.56
CA ARG A 95 1.75 -13.56 -0.45
C ARG A 95 1.87 -15.07 -0.19
N GLY A 96 2.11 -15.87 -1.24
CA GLY A 96 2.34 -17.33 -1.14
C GLY A 96 3.81 -17.73 -1.26
N ALA A 97 4.72 -16.78 -1.44
CA ALA A 97 6.14 -17.05 -1.60
C ALA A 97 6.81 -17.31 -0.25
N ARG A 98 7.81 -18.19 -0.26
CA ARG A 98 8.66 -18.49 0.91
C ARG A 98 10.03 -17.86 0.79
N LYS A 99 10.65 -17.63 1.94
CA LYS A 99 12.04 -17.17 2.09
C LYS A 99 13.02 -18.31 1.77
N GLN A 100 14.24 -17.95 1.37
CA GLN A 100 15.30 -18.89 1.05
C GLN A 100 15.99 -19.37 2.34
N VAL A 101 16.23 -20.68 2.48
CA VAL A 101 16.91 -21.32 3.62
C VAL A 101 18.02 -22.26 3.17
N GLY A 102 18.98 -22.51 4.05
CA GLY A 102 20.12 -23.41 3.85
C GLY A 102 21.06 -22.97 2.73
N PHE A 103 21.93 -23.87 2.33
CA PHE A 103 22.87 -23.67 1.24
C PHE A 103 23.06 -24.95 0.43
N GLY A 104 23.21 -24.78 -0.89
CA GLY A 104 23.82 -25.76 -1.77
C GLY A 104 24.47 -25.05 -2.96
N ASP A 105 24.85 -25.79 -3.99
CA ASP A 105 25.25 -25.16 -5.24
C ASP A 105 24.01 -24.62 -5.97
N ARG A 106 23.67 -23.34 -5.72
CA ARG A 106 22.62 -22.58 -6.44
C ARG A 106 21.23 -23.21 -6.38
N ALA A 107 20.82 -23.61 -5.18
CA ALA A 107 19.68 -24.50 -4.99
C ALA A 107 18.29 -23.86 -5.20
N GLY A 108 18.20 -22.54 -5.40
CA GLY A 108 17.04 -21.84 -5.96
C GLY A 108 15.68 -22.28 -5.36
N ALA A 109 14.80 -22.79 -6.22
CA ALA A 109 13.46 -23.24 -5.85
C ALA A 109 13.42 -24.32 -4.74
N ALA A 110 14.41 -25.22 -4.69
CA ALA A 110 14.49 -26.25 -3.66
C ALA A 110 14.75 -25.66 -2.27
N THR A 111 15.40 -24.50 -2.20
CA THR A 111 15.66 -23.76 -0.95
C THR A 111 14.53 -22.81 -0.52
N LEU A 112 13.42 -22.74 -1.26
CA LEU A 112 12.26 -21.89 -0.91
C LEU A 112 11.30 -22.58 0.07
N THR A 113 11.84 -23.09 1.17
CA THR A 113 11.10 -23.85 2.20
C THR A 113 10.95 -23.10 3.52
N GLY A 114 11.57 -21.93 3.66
CA GLY A 114 11.46 -21.07 4.84
C GLY A 114 10.06 -20.49 5.09
N GLU A 115 9.98 -19.57 6.04
CA GLU A 115 8.73 -18.86 6.35
C GLU A 115 8.17 -18.10 5.12
N ALA A 116 6.86 -17.89 5.11
CA ALA A 116 6.23 -17.01 4.14
C ALA A 116 6.52 -15.54 4.47
N PHE A 117 6.52 -14.66 3.46
CA PHE A 117 6.61 -13.22 3.71
C PHE A 117 5.40 -12.72 4.50
N THR A 118 5.65 -12.06 5.63
CA THR A 118 4.61 -11.40 6.43
C THR A 118 4.00 -10.23 5.66
N GLU A 119 2.79 -9.80 6.04
CA GLU A 119 2.15 -8.63 5.42
C GLU A 119 3.00 -7.36 5.53
N ARG A 120 3.61 -7.15 6.70
CA ARG A 120 4.57 -6.07 6.92
C ARG A 120 5.76 -6.13 5.96
N GLU A 121 6.39 -7.29 5.78
CA GLU A 121 7.54 -7.41 4.88
C GLU A 121 7.17 -7.13 3.43
N ARG A 122 5.98 -7.55 2.98
CA ARG A 122 5.49 -7.23 1.62
C ARG A 122 5.28 -5.72 1.45
N ALA A 123 4.69 -5.05 2.44
CA ALA A 123 4.50 -3.60 2.42
C ALA A 123 5.83 -2.82 2.54
N GLU A 124 6.79 -3.30 3.33
CA GLU A 124 8.15 -2.76 3.42
C GLU A 124 8.88 -2.86 2.08
N LEU A 125 8.78 -4.01 1.39
CA LEU A 125 9.36 -4.22 0.05
C LEU A 125 8.68 -3.34 -1.00
N ALA A 126 7.35 -3.22 -0.98
CA ALA A 126 6.61 -2.37 -1.91
C ALA A 126 6.92 -0.88 -1.74
N TYR A 127 7.01 -0.38 -0.50
CA TYR A 127 7.47 0.98 -0.21
C TYR A 127 8.91 1.21 -0.72
N LEU A 128 9.81 0.25 -0.48
CA LEU A 128 11.21 0.36 -0.91
C LEU A 128 11.36 0.41 -2.44
N LEU A 129 10.52 -0.33 -3.18
CA LEU A 129 10.54 -0.35 -4.64
C LEU A 129 9.88 0.89 -5.26
N ASP A 130 8.81 1.42 -4.66
CA ASP A 130 8.25 2.74 -5.03
C ASP A 130 9.28 3.85 -4.77
N TRP A 131 9.89 3.87 -3.57
CA TRP A 131 10.97 4.79 -3.23
C TRP A 131 12.08 4.75 -4.28
N ALA A 132 12.46 3.56 -4.76
CA ALA A 132 13.48 3.35 -5.76
C ALA A 132 13.05 3.75 -7.18
N GLY A 133 11.81 3.48 -7.58
CA GLY A 133 11.28 3.75 -8.93
C GLY A 133 10.99 5.23 -9.20
N GLN A 134 10.62 6.00 -8.16
CA GLN A 134 10.30 7.42 -8.28
C GLN A 134 11.53 8.35 -8.43
N ARG A 135 12.74 7.85 -8.69
CA ARG A 135 13.96 8.68 -8.88
C ARG A 135 15.05 8.01 -9.71
N GLU A 136 15.98 8.83 -10.19
CA GLU A 136 17.29 8.36 -10.63
C GLU A 136 18.14 8.00 -9.40
N LEU A 137 18.56 6.73 -9.30
CA LEU A 137 19.36 6.25 -8.17
C LEU A 137 20.86 6.38 -8.47
N THR A 138 21.64 6.64 -7.43
CA THR A 138 23.09 6.41 -7.45
C THR A 138 23.41 4.92 -7.29
N LEU A 139 24.64 4.53 -7.62
CA LEU A 139 25.13 3.16 -7.42
C LEU A 139 25.01 2.69 -5.96
N ILE A 140 25.29 3.57 -4.99
CA ILE A 140 25.28 3.20 -3.57
C ILE A 140 23.83 3.00 -3.09
N GLU A 141 22.88 3.82 -3.54
CA GLU A 141 21.45 3.61 -3.28
C GLU A 141 20.92 2.31 -3.91
N ALA A 142 21.32 2.00 -5.15
CA ALA A 142 20.96 0.73 -5.79
C ALA A 142 21.44 -0.50 -4.97
N ILE A 143 22.66 -0.45 -4.43
CA ILE A 143 23.21 -1.51 -3.56
C ILE A 143 22.49 -1.55 -2.21
N ALA A 144 22.13 -0.40 -1.63
CA ALA A 144 21.35 -0.35 -0.39
C ALA A 144 19.95 -0.97 -0.56
N VAL A 145 19.26 -0.65 -1.66
CA VAL A 145 17.95 -1.23 -2.01
C VAL A 145 18.04 -2.74 -2.16
N ASP A 146 19.00 -3.25 -2.95
CA ASP A 146 19.23 -4.69 -3.12
C ASP A 146 19.52 -5.42 -1.80
N HIS A 147 20.38 -4.85 -0.94
CA HIS A 147 20.68 -5.43 0.37
C HIS A 147 19.42 -5.52 1.24
N LEU A 148 18.64 -4.44 1.31
CA LEU A 148 17.42 -4.40 2.10
C LEU A 148 16.33 -5.34 1.57
N ILE A 149 16.24 -5.55 0.26
CA ILE A 149 15.32 -6.51 -0.36
C ILE A 149 15.70 -7.94 0.03
N ARG A 150 16.97 -8.33 -0.18
CA ARG A 150 17.45 -9.68 0.16
C ARG A 150 17.40 -9.96 1.66
N LEU A 151 17.54 -8.95 2.51
CA LEU A 151 17.34 -9.09 3.97
C LEU A 151 15.94 -9.61 4.34
N ARG A 152 14.89 -9.29 3.58
CA ARG A 152 13.55 -9.88 3.79
C ARG A 152 13.43 -11.28 3.18
N GLY A 153 14.25 -11.62 2.19
CA GLY A 153 14.29 -12.92 1.52
C GLY A 153 15.03 -14.02 2.29
N VAL A 154 15.87 -13.66 3.26
CA VAL A 154 16.58 -14.57 4.17
C VAL A 154 15.60 -15.30 5.09
N GLY A 155 15.63 -16.63 5.10
CA GLY A 155 14.77 -17.48 5.92
C GLY A 155 15.45 -18.16 7.11
N ASP A 156 16.79 -18.13 7.20
CA ASP A 156 17.55 -18.73 8.30
C ASP A 156 18.92 -18.05 8.57
N ASP A 157 19.61 -18.51 9.61
CA ASP A 157 20.90 -17.96 10.05
C ASP A 157 22.04 -18.17 9.04
N GLU A 158 22.01 -19.24 8.23
CA GLU A 158 23.04 -19.46 7.21
C GLU A 158 22.90 -18.42 6.09
N GLN A 159 21.69 -18.21 5.58
CA GLN A 159 21.38 -17.16 4.61
C GLN A 159 21.66 -15.76 5.18
N LEU A 160 21.39 -15.54 6.47
CA LEU A 160 21.74 -14.28 7.13
C LEU A 160 23.25 -14.04 7.20
N GLN A 161 24.04 -15.07 7.50
CA GLN A 161 25.50 -14.95 7.57
C GLN A 161 26.11 -14.63 6.19
N ARG A 162 25.61 -15.25 5.12
CA ARG A 162 25.98 -14.92 3.73
C ARG A 162 25.68 -13.47 3.38
N LEU A 163 24.48 -13.00 3.72
CA LEU A 163 24.09 -11.63 3.48
C LEU A 163 24.99 -10.64 4.24
N ARG A 164 25.41 -10.98 5.47
CA ARG A 164 26.39 -10.21 6.25
C ARG A 164 27.77 -10.18 5.59
N ASP A 165 28.30 -11.31 5.12
CA ASP A 165 29.61 -11.36 4.46
C ASP A 165 29.60 -10.60 3.11
N ARG A 166 28.51 -10.72 2.33
CA ARG A 166 28.23 -9.95 1.11
C ARG A 166 28.13 -8.45 1.38
N TYR A 167 27.40 -8.06 2.42
CA TYR A 167 27.24 -6.67 2.84
C TYR A 167 28.55 -6.08 3.34
N ALA A 168 29.31 -6.82 4.14
CA ALA A 168 30.63 -6.38 4.62
C ALA A 168 31.62 -6.21 3.47
N ALA A 169 31.53 -7.00 2.40
CA ALA A 169 32.31 -6.77 1.17
C ALA A 169 31.90 -5.47 0.47
N ALA A 170 30.60 -5.27 0.25
CA ALA A 170 30.09 -4.05 -0.37
C ALA A 170 30.45 -2.79 0.45
N ALA A 171 30.27 -2.81 1.77
CA ALA A 171 30.56 -1.66 2.64
C ALA A 171 32.05 -1.27 2.67
N ARG A 172 32.97 -2.22 2.45
CA ARG A 172 34.41 -1.90 2.26
C ARG A 172 34.71 -1.20 0.94
N GLN A 173 33.92 -1.49 -0.11
CA GLN A 173 34.13 -0.96 -1.47
C GLN A 173 33.35 0.33 -1.73
N PHE A 174 32.25 0.56 -1.03
CA PHE A 174 31.35 1.70 -1.22
C PHE A 174 31.17 2.48 0.10
N PRO A 175 32.05 3.48 0.37
CA PRO A 175 31.92 4.37 1.53
C PRO A 175 30.55 5.06 1.57
N GLY A 176 29.95 5.19 2.76
CA GLY A 176 28.59 5.73 2.92
C GLY A 176 27.46 4.71 2.77
N LEU A 177 27.75 3.48 2.30
CA LEU A 177 26.73 2.44 2.16
C LEU A 177 26.10 2.05 3.50
N ALA A 178 26.88 2.04 4.59
CA ALA A 178 26.41 1.58 5.89
C ALA A 178 25.40 2.55 6.51
N GLU A 179 25.73 3.84 6.47
CA GLU A 179 24.88 4.95 6.91
C GLU A 179 23.59 5.00 6.09
N LEU A 180 23.70 4.82 4.78
CA LEU A 180 22.56 4.82 3.86
C LEU A 180 21.61 3.63 4.07
N VAL A 181 22.15 2.42 4.30
CA VAL A 181 21.35 1.24 4.62
C VAL A 181 20.61 1.42 5.95
N GLU A 182 21.25 2.02 6.97
CA GLU A 182 20.59 2.31 8.24
C GLU A 182 19.47 3.35 8.07
N GLU A 183 19.73 4.45 7.34
CA GLU A 183 18.71 5.48 7.07
C GLU A 183 17.52 4.89 6.30
N LEU A 184 17.79 4.12 5.24
CA LEU A 184 16.76 3.55 4.39
C LEU A 184 15.98 2.45 5.12
N GLN A 185 16.62 1.61 5.93
CA GLN A 185 15.93 0.68 6.84
C GLN A 185 14.99 1.42 7.80
N ARG A 186 15.44 2.54 8.39
CA ARG A 186 14.64 3.36 9.29
C ARG A 186 13.44 4.00 8.58
N ARG A 187 13.60 4.43 7.32
CA ARG A 187 12.49 4.91 6.47
C ARG A 187 11.50 3.79 6.18
N VAL A 188 11.97 2.65 5.66
CA VAL A 188 11.15 1.49 5.30
C VAL A 188 10.32 0.99 6.49
N SER A 189 10.94 0.78 7.65
CA SER A 189 10.22 0.31 8.85
C SER A 189 9.24 1.32 9.44
N ASN A 190 9.33 2.61 9.10
CA ASN A 190 8.40 3.64 9.58
C ASN A 190 7.31 4.00 8.55
N LEU A 191 7.61 3.92 7.25
CA LEU A 191 6.79 4.53 6.20
C LEU A 191 6.06 3.53 5.29
N HIS A 192 6.11 2.23 5.57
CA HIS A 192 5.38 1.20 4.82
C HIS A 192 3.84 1.26 5.01
N GLY A 193 3.11 0.74 4.02
CA GLY A 193 1.65 0.61 4.06
C GLY A 193 1.15 -0.53 4.96
N PRO A 194 -0.17 -0.76 5.07
CA PRO A 194 -1.24 -0.04 4.38
C PRO A 194 -1.32 1.44 4.80
N TYR A 195 -1.70 2.28 3.84
CA TYR A 195 -1.80 3.73 4.04
C TYR A 195 -3.24 4.13 4.32
N ARG A 196 -3.41 5.21 5.08
CA ARG A 196 -4.71 5.87 5.27
C ARG A 196 -4.59 7.37 5.15
N ILE A 197 -5.65 8.01 4.67
CA ILE A 197 -5.80 9.46 4.75
C ILE A 197 -6.45 9.79 6.10
N GLU A 198 -5.86 10.70 6.85
CA GLU A 198 -6.48 11.37 8.00
C GLU A 198 -6.77 12.82 7.63
N ALA A 199 -7.95 13.32 7.98
CA ALA A 199 -8.32 14.71 7.76
C ALA A 199 -9.04 15.29 8.98
N GLY A 200 -8.78 16.57 9.28
CA GLY A 200 -9.45 17.32 10.33
C GLY A 200 -9.69 18.76 9.88
N ARG A 201 -10.89 19.29 10.12
CA ARG A 201 -11.30 20.67 9.83
C ARG A 201 -11.29 21.46 11.14
N ASP A 202 -10.66 22.63 11.17
CA ASP A 202 -10.73 23.54 12.31
C ASP A 202 -11.97 24.48 12.24
N THR A 203 -12.27 25.17 13.33
CA THR A 203 -13.38 26.12 13.41
C THR A 203 -13.22 27.32 12.46
N GLY A 204 -12.03 27.58 11.93
CA GLY A 204 -11.75 28.58 10.91
C GLY A 204 -11.97 28.10 9.47
N GLY A 205 -12.46 26.87 9.27
CA GLY A 205 -12.66 26.27 7.95
C GLY A 205 -11.36 25.87 7.26
N ARG A 206 -10.26 25.70 8.00
CA ARG A 206 -9.02 25.13 7.46
C ARG A 206 -9.07 23.62 7.60
N LEU A 207 -9.09 22.93 6.47
CA LEU A 207 -8.85 21.51 6.38
C LEU A 207 -7.34 21.24 6.51
N THR A 208 -7.00 20.27 7.35
CA THR A 208 -5.67 19.69 7.48
C THR A 208 -5.76 18.21 7.11
N VAL A 209 -4.90 17.76 6.21
CA VAL A 209 -4.89 16.41 5.63
C VAL A 209 -3.49 15.80 5.79
N VAL A 210 -3.40 14.55 6.21
CA VAL A 210 -2.13 13.82 6.38
C VAL A 210 -2.31 12.39 5.87
N ILE A 211 -1.35 11.86 5.12
CA ILE A 211 -1.30 10.42 4.82
C ILE A 211 -0.48 9.74 5.93
N ARG A 212 -1.03 8.70 6.53
CA ARG A 212 -0.34 7.86 7.52
C ARG A 212 0.10 6.55 6.92
N SER A 213 1.30 6.11 7.29
CA SER A 213 1.76 4.73 7.16
C SER A 213 1.07 3.82 8.18
N ALA A 214 1.35 2.51 8.11
CA ALA A 214 0.86 1.52 9.08
C ALA A 214 1.27 1.86 10.52
N THR A 215 2.44 2.50 10.71
CA THR A 215 2.95 2.90 12.04
C THR A 215 2.34 4.21 12.57
N GLY A 216 1.53 4.92 11.76
CA GLY A 216 1.03 6.25 12.09
C GLY A 216 2.00 7.41 11.79
N ALA A 217 3.18 7.12 11.23
CA ALA A 217 4.08 8.17 10.74
C ALA A 217 3.45 8.93 9.56
N ALA A 218 3.70 10.23 9.47
CA ALA A 218 3.26 11.04 8.34
C ALA A 218 4.12 10.75 7.10
N VAL A 219 3.50 10.39 5.99
CA VAL A 219 4.17 10.13 4.72
C VAL A 219 4.41 11.45 3.98
N THR A 220 5.60 11.60 3.39
CA THR A 220 6.00 12.80 2.64
C THR A 220 6.25 12.45 1.17
N GLY A 221 6.15 13.43 0.27
CA GLY A 221 6.39 13.21 -1.16
C GLY A 221 5.28 12.43 -1.89
N VAL A 222 4.08 12.35 -1.30
CA VAL A 222 2.89 11.82 -1.97
C VAL A 222 1.99 12.97 -2.40
N ASP A 223 1.60 12.97 -3.68
CA ASP A 223 0.68 13.96 -4.21
C ASP A 223 -0.76 13.70 -3.75
N LEU A 224 -1.42 14.79 -3.34
CA LEU A 224 -2.76 14.79 -2.78
C LEU A 224 -3.69 15.68 -3.60
N THR A 225 -4.74 15.06 -4.12
CA THR A 225 -5.86 15.74 -4.79
C THR A 225 -6.97 15.95 -3.77
N VAL A 226 -7.25 17.21 -3.43
CA VAL A 226 -8.44 17.58 -2.65
C VAL A 226 -9.48 18.15 -3.61
N LEU A 227 -10.69 17.59 -3.55
CA LEU A 227 -11.88 18.04 -4.24
C LEU A 227 -12.82 18.67 -3.21
N VAL A 228 -13.35 19.84 -3.53
CA VAL A 228 -14.35 20.59 -2.74
C VAL A 228 -15.53 20.86 -3.67
N ASP A 229 -16.70 20.29 -3.37
CA ASP A 229 -17.90 20.33 -4.23
C ASP A 229 -17.60 19.87 -5.69
N GLY A 230 -16.71 18.88 -5.80
CA GLY A 230 -16.22 18.33 -7.08
C GLY A 230 -15.14 19.15 -7.79
N GLN A 231 -14.76 20.33 -7.30
CA GLN A 231 -13.68 21.16 -7.85
C GLN A 231 -12.35 20.86 -7.17
N GLN A 232 -11.28 20.67 -7.97
CA GLN A 232 -9.94 20.45 -7.42
C GLN A 232 -9.36 21.75 -6.85
N VAL A 233 -8.96 21.71 -5.58
CA VAL A 233 -8.34 22.84 -4.88
C VAL A 233 -6.85 22.60 -4.66
N LYS A 234 -6.04 23.67 -4.78
CA LYS A 234 -4.61 23.61 -4.48
C LYS A 234 -4.41 23.53 -2.96
N THR A 235 -3.59 22.59 -2.52
CA THR A 235 -3.17 22.46 -1.11
C THR A 235 -1.78 23.04 -0.90
N ARG A 236 -1.48 23.49 0.33
CA ARG A 236 -0.10 23.78 0.76
C ARG A 236 0.40 22.61 1.60
N ALA A 237 1.41 21.92 1.08
CA ALA A 237 2.11 20.83 1.78
C ALA A 237 3.24 21.38 2.67
N THR A 238 3.43 20.80 3.86
CA THR A 238 4.58 21.05 4.74
C THR A 238 4.77 19.82 5.63
N GLY A 239 5.92 19.14 5.54
CA GLY A 239 6.23 17.96 6.36
C GLY A 239 5.22 16.81 6.26
N GLY A 240 4.65 16.56 5.08
CA GLY A 240 3.60 15.53 4.87
C GLY A 240 2.19 15.96 5.31
N THR A 241 2.04 17.18 5.81
CA THR A 241 0.73 17.77 6.16
C THR A 241 0.29 18.74 5.07
N HIS A 242 -0.89 18.51 4.50
CA HIS A 242 -1.51 19.33 3.47
C HIS A 242 -2.60 20.20 4.09
N THR A 243 -2.66 21.46 3.69
CA THR A 243 -3.61 22.43 4.25
C THR A 243 -4.33 23.21 3.15
N VAL A 244 -5.62 23.47 3.35
CA VAL A 244 -6.47 24.25 2.44
C VAL A 244 -7.66 24.85 3.21
N ARG A 245 -8.17 26.00 2.77
CA ARG A 245 -9.42 26.58 3.30
C ARG A 245 -10.61 26.06 2.50
N VAL A 246 -11.66 25.67 3.20
CA VAL A 246 -12.86 25.03 2.65
C VAL A 246 -14.11 25.59 3.35
N PRO A 247 -15.27 25.65 2.69
CA PRO A 247 -16.54 25.87 3.37
C PRO A 247 -16.83 24.75 4.38
N ARG A 248 -17.62 25.05 5.41
CA ARG A 248 -18.04 24.06 6.43
C ARG A 248 -19.08 23.08 5.88
N ASP A 249 -19.89 23.57 4.95
CA ASP A 249 -21.02 22.92 4.30
C ASP A 249 -20.65 22.15 3.00
N ALA A 250 -19.40 22.27 2.53
CA ALA A 250 -18.94 21.62 1.30
C ALA A 250 -18.74 20.09 1.43
N ASP A 251 -19.04 19.35 0.35
CA ASP A 251 -18.61 17.95 0.16
C ASP A 251 -17.12 17.93 -0.16
N ILE A 252 -16.32 17.25 0.66
CA ILE A 252 -14.87 17.19 0.50
C ILE A 252 -14.44 15.76 0.26
N ARG A 253 -13.67 15.56 -0.81
CA ARG A 253 -13.03 14.27 -1.11
C ARG A 253 -11.54 14.46 -1.25
N VAL A 254 -10.79 13.58 -0.63
CA VAL A 254 -9.33 13.59 -0.62
C VAL A 254 -8.86 12.30 -1.27
N ARG A 255 -7.96 12.39 -2.25
CA ARG A 255 -7.42 11.26 -3.00
C ARG A 255 -5.91 11.35 -3.07
N ALA A 256 -5.23 10.21 -2.97
CA ALA A 256 -3.79 10.10 -3.17
C ALA A 256 -3.42 8.77 -3.82
N GLU A 257 -2.35 8.79 -4.63
CA GLU A 257 -1.72 7.59 -5.18
C GLU A 257 -0.52 7.24 -4.29
N VAL A 258 -0.64 6.16 -3.53
CA VAL A 258 0.36 5.70 -2.55
C VAL A 258 1.11 4.46 -3.06
N PRO A 259 2.28 4.12 -2.49
CA PRO A 259 2.93 2.84 -2.79
C PRO A 259 1.96 1.67 -2.60
N ALA A 260 2.09 0.63 -3.42
CA ALA A 260 1.30 -0.59 -3.24
C ALA A 260 1.58 -1.28 -1.89
N THR A 261 0.71 -2.21 -1.51
CA THR A 261 0.89 -3.09 -0.34
C THR A 261 1.63 -4.40 -0.68
N GLU A 262 1.73 -4.76 -1.96
CA GLU A 262 2.46 -5.95 -2.44
C GLU A 262 3.28 -5.61 -3.70
N PRO A 263 4.59 -5.96 -3.77
CA PRO A 263 5.43 -5.72 -4.95
C PRO A 263 5.19 -6.76 -6.06
N GLN A 264 5.58 -6.47 -7.30
CA GLN A 264 5.52 -7.45 -8.38
C GLN A 264 6.66 -8.44 -8.28
N LEU A 265 6.34 -9.68 -7.87
CA LEU A 265 7.26 -10.80 -7.94
C LEU A 265 7.28 -11.38 -9.37
N TRP A 266 8.45 -11.39 -9.99
CA TRP A 266 8.73 -11.99 -11.29
C TRP A 266 9.61 -13.23 -11.08
N ILE A 267 9.18 -14.36 -11.61
CA ILE A 267 9.90 -15.64 -11.50
C ILE A 267 10.10 -16.26 -12.87
N ALA A 268 11.17 -17.05 -13.01
CA ALA A 268 11.42 -17.78 -14.23
C ALA A 268 10.25 -18.73 -14.55
N ARG A 269 9.96 -18.93 -15.84
CA ARG A 269 8.76 -19.62 -16.35
C ARG A 269 8.54 -20.96 -15.66
N HIS A 270 9.59 -21.78 -15.64
CA HIS A 270 9.59 -23.13 -15.05
C HIS A 270 10.25 -23.17 -13.66
N HIS A 271 10.29 -22.06 -12.91
CA HIS A 271 10.95 -21.99 -11.59
C HIS A 271 10.43 -23.04 -10.57
N GLY A 272 9.18 -23.50 -10.69
CA GLY A 272 8.65 -24.55 -9.80
C GLY A 272 9.04 -25.98 -10.15
N ASP A 273 9.66 -26.20 -11.31
CA ASP A 273 10.04 -27.51 -11.83
C ASP A 273 11.53 -27.76 -11.58
N LEU A 274 11.82 -28.55 -10.54
CA LEU A 274 13.18 -28.89 -10.11
C LEU A 274 14.00 -29.66 -11.17
N SER A 275 13.35 -30.22 -12.21
CA SER A 275 14.05 -30.86 -13.33
C SER A 275 14.50 -29.87 -14.41
N HIS A 276 13.95 -28.65 -14.40
CA HIS A 276 14.22 -27.61 -15.38
C HIS A 276 15.20 -26.56 -14.83
N ARG A 277 16.13 -26.08 -15.67
CA ARG A 277 17.17 -25.11 -15.27
C ARG A 277 16.62 -23.84 -14.58
N ASP A 278 15.44 -23.38 -15.02
CA ASP A 278 14.73 -22.22 -14.45
C ASP A 278 14.50 -22.32 -12.92
N SER A 279 14.46 -23.52 -12.34
CA SER A 279 14.37 -23.70 -10.89
C SER A 279 15.55 -23.15 -10.11
N THR A 280 16.69 -22.92 -10.78
CA THR A 280 17.91 -22.39 -10.18
C THR A 280 18.10 -20.89 -10.42
N ILE A 281 17.12 -20.18 -11.02
CA ILE A 281 17.19 -18.74 -11.33
C ILE A 281 16.63 -17.90 -10.17
N GLN A 282 17.28 -16.78 -9.84
CA GLN A 282 16.81 -15.83 -8.82
C GLN A 282 15.41 -15.29 -9.15
N ARG A 283 14.54 -15.21 -8.16
CA ARG A 283 13.29 -14.46 -8.24
C ARG A 283 13.58 -12.96 -8.13
N MET A 284 12.83 -12.19 -8.87
CA MET A 284 13.05 -10.75 -9.06
C MET A 284 11.85 -9.96 -8.52
N LEU A 285 12.11 -8.88 -7.81
CA LEU A 285 11.11 -7.87 -7.49
C LEU A 285 11.21 -6.68 -8.43
N VAL A 286 10.04 -6.16 -8.80
CA VAL A 286 9.87 -4.93 -9.57
C VAL A 286 8.82 -4.05 -8.86
N GLU A 287 8.91 -2.73 -9.05
CA GLU A 287 7.90 -1.76 -8.62
C GLU A 287 6.49 -2.19 -9.05
N SER A 288 5.53 -2.08 -8.12
CA SER A 288 4.11 -2.25 -8.40
C SER A 288 3.48 -0.92 -8.82
N PRO A 289 2.44 -0.93 -9.67
CA PRO A 289 1.57 0.23 -9.84
C PRO A 289 1.07 0.73 -8.48
N ARG A 290 1.04 2.05 -8.30
CA ARG A 290 0.51 2.69 -7.09
C ARG A 290 -0.96 2.33 -6.85
N GLU A 291 -1.35 2.39 -5.58
CA GLU A 291 -2.71 2.17 -5.13
C GLU A 291 -3.39 3.51 -4.80
N GLY A 292 -4.62 3.70 -5.28
CA GLY A 292 -5.42 4.88 -4.96
C GLY A 292 -6.09 4.73 -3.59
N VAL A 293 -5.86 5.68 -2.68
CA VAL A 293 -6.60 5.84 -1.41
C VAL A 293 -7.51 7.06 -1.46
N GLU A 294 -8.74 6.93 -0.96
CA GLU A 294 -9.75 7.99 -0.94
C GLU A 294 -10.38 8.14 0.46
N LEU A 295 -10.68 9.38 0.85
CA LEU A 295 -11.44 9.74 2.04
C LEU A 295 -12.47 10.81 1.70
N THR A 296 -13.72 10.59 2.07
CA THR A 296 -14.76 11.63 2.08
C THR A 296 -14.86 12.24 3.47
N VAL A 297 -14.80 13.56 3.57
CA VAL A 297 -15.03 14.32 4.80
C VAL A 297 -16.41 14.94 4.71
N ALA A 298 -17.29 14.58 5.65
CA ALA A 298 -18.66 15.08 5.68
C ALA A 298 -18.71 16.62 5.89
N PRO A 299 -19.76 17.30 5.40
CA PRO A 299 -20.12 18.63 5.86
C PRO A 299 -20.28 18.66 7.39
N ASP A 300 -19.99 19.79 8.02
CA ASP A 300 -20.34 19.99 9.43
C ASP A 300 -21.88 19.95 9.54
N GLU A 301 -22.45 19.18 10.49
CA GLU A 301 -23.89 19.27 10.75
C GLU A 301 -24.24 20.71 11.17
N PRO A 302 -25.34 21.29 10.64
CA PRO A 302 -25.78 22.61 11.07
C PRO A 302 -26.14 22.53 12.55
N VAL A 303 -25.42 23.28 13.38
CA VAL A 303 -25.71 23.39 14.82
C VAL A 303 -27.19 23.75 14.97
N PRO A 304 -28.01 22.92 15.67
CA PRO A 304 -29.41 23.22 15.85
C PRO A 304 -29.58 24.59 16.47
N SER A 305 -30.21 25.50 15.73
CA SER A 305 -30.58 26.82 16.24
C SER A 305 -31.69 26.65 17.27
N THR A 306 -31.34 26.29 18.51
CA THR A 306 -32.24 26.34 19.65
C THR A 306 -32.79 27.76 19.71
N PRO A 307 -34.11 27.97 19.49
CA PRO A 307 -34.68 29.30 19.55
C PRO A 307 -34.37 29.90 20.91
N ALA A 308 -33.91 31.14 20.96
CA ALA A 308 -33.76 31.85 22.23
C ALA A 308 -35.10 31.75 22.98
N PRO A 309 -35.12 31.36 24.27
CA PRO A 309 -36.37 31.17 24.98
C PRO A 309 -37.14 32.48 24.97
N THR A 310 -38.26 32.50 24.26
CA THR A 310 -39.18 33.63 24.26
C THR A 310 -39.78 33.70 25.66
N THR A 311 -39.18 34.49 26.54
CA THR A 311 -39.74 34.83 27.85
C THR A 311 -41.12 35.41 27.58
N PRO A 312 -42.23 34.75 27.98
CA PRO A 312 -43.55 35.33 27.77
C PRO A 312 -43.61 36.61 28.58
N GLN A 313 -43.83 37.75 27.91
CA GLN A 313 -44.09 38.99 28.62
C GLN A 313 -45.35 38.78 29.45
N PRO A 314 -45.30 38.91 30.79
CA PRO A 314 -46.45 38.59 31.62
C PRO A 314 -47.57 39.60 31.34
N SER A 315 -48.64 39.11 30.72
CA SER A 315 -49.90 39.85 30.59
C SER A 315 -50.45 40.10 31.99
N ASN A 316 -50.42 41.35 32.46
CA ASN A 316 -51.14 41.74 33.67
C ASN A 316 -52.64 41.48 33.44
N PRO A 317 -53.29 40.55 34.16
CA PRO A 317 -54.72 40.35 34.02
C PRO A 317 -55.45 41.49 34.72
N THR A 318 -56.30 42.20 33.98
CA THR A 318 -57.24 43.16 34.58
C THR A 318 -58.17 42.40 35.54
N PRO A 319 -58.33 42.81 36.81
CA PRO A 319 -59.17 42.08 37.75
C PRO A 319 -60.64 42.09 37.32
N SER A 320 -61.18 40.90 37.03
CA SER A 320 -62.60 40.68 36.75
C SER A 320 -63.28 40.11 37.98
N THR A 321 -64.18 40.90 38.59
CA THR A 321 -64.96 40.48 39.77
C THR A 321 -65.90 39.33 39.40
N PRO A 322 -65.83 38.15 40.06
CA PRO A 322 -66.75 37.05 39.77
C PRO A 322 -68.18 37.36 40.24
N ALA A 323 -69.16 37.19 39.37
CA ALA A 323 -70.57 37.16 39.76
C ALA A 323 -70.93 35.78 40.36
N PRO A 324 -71.73 35.72 41.45
CA PRO A 324 -72.09 34.44 42.07
C PRO A 324 -73.13 33.69 41.23
N SER A 325 -72.83 32.45 40.86
CA SER A 325 -73.75 31.54 40.15
C SER A 325 -74.23 30.40 41.06
N SER A 326 -75.54 30.34 41.28
CA SER A 326 -76.20 29.32 42.12
C SER A 326 -76.19 27.91 41.51
N PRO A 327 -76.18 26.84 42.32
CA PRO A 327 -76.20 25.46 41.82
C PRO A 327 -77.59 25.04 41.32
N ARG A 328 -77.63 24.32 40.19
CA ARG A 328 -78.84 23.64 39.68
C ARG A 328 -78.68 22.11 39.80
N PRO A 329 -79.59 21.37 40.46
CA PRO A 329 -79.49 19.91 40.59
C PRO A 329 -79.68 19.15 39.27
N SER A 330 -79.08 17.95 39.24
CA SER A 330 -79.03 17.01 38.11
C SER A 330 -80.37 16.34 37.78
N MET A 331 -80.55 15.90 36.53
CA MET A 331 -81.51 14.85 36.17
C MET A 331 -80.77 13.55 35.81
N PRO A 332 -81.32 12.37 36.17
CA PRO A 332 -80.77 11.08 35.79
C PRO A 332 -81.27 10.61 34.41
N THR A 333 -80.43 9.88 33.68
CA THR A 333 -80.88 9.07 32.54
C THR A 333 -80.34 7.64 32.67
N THR A 334 -81.23 6.68 32.43
CA THR A 334 -81.06 5.24 32.65
C THR A 334 -80.26 4.55 31.54
N PRO A 335 -79.71 3.34 31.79
CA PRO A 335 -78.78 2.68 30.89
C PRO A 335 -79.48 1.89 29.78
N VAL A 336 -78.81 1.77 28.63
CA VAL A 336 -79.08 0.73 27.62
C VAL A 336 -77.82 -0.10 27.47
N GLY A 337 -77.91 -1.40 27.75
CA GLY A 337 -76.81 -2.33 27.55
C GLY A 337 -76.90 -3.02 26.20
N THR A 338 -75.75 -3.34 25.60
CA THR A 338 -75.66 -4.31 24.51
C THR A 338 -74.46 -5.22 24.70
N THR A 339 -74.77 -6.47 25.04
CA THR A 339 -74.11 -7.75 24.73
C THR A 339 -72.62 -7.75 24.35
N ALA A 340 -71.82 -8.46 25.15
CA ALA A 340 -70.45 -8.84 24.81
C ALA A 340 -70.40 -10.02 23.81
N GLN A 341 -69.36 -10.04 22.97
CA GLN A 341 -68.93 -11.23 22.23
C GLN A 341 -67.41 -11.40 22.38
N PRO A 342 -66.90 -12.58 22.79
CA PRO A 342 -65.48 -12.77 23.04
C PRO A 342 -64.71 -13.10 21.76
N SER A 343 -63.51 -12.54 21.62
CA SER A 343 -62.51 -13.02 20.65
C SER A 343 -61.19 -13.27 21.38
N THR A 344 -60.75 -14.52 21.35
CA THR A 344 -59.54 -15.01 22.03
C THR A 344 -58.30 -14.80 21.15
N ALA A 345 -57.37 -13.97 21.61
CA ALA A 345 -56.01 -13.89 21.06
C ALA A 345 -55.01 -14.61 21.99
N PRO A 346 -54.07 -15.41 21.47
CA PRO A 346 -53.13 -16.17 22.30
C PRO A 346 -51.99 -15.27 22.86
N PRO A 347 -51.44 -15.60 24.04
CA PRO A 347 -50.37 -14.82 24.65
C PRO A 347 -49.01 -15.11 24.00
N SER A 348 -48.33 -14.07 23.53
CA SER A 348 -46.90 -14.15 23.20
C SER A 348 -46.07 -13.98 24.47
N SER A 349 -45.21 -14.96 24.76
CA SER A 349 -44.29 -14.94 25.91
C SER A 349 -43.22 -13.86 25.76
N SER A 350 -43.15 -12.93 26.73
CA SER A 350 -42.01 -12.02 26.92
C SER A 350 -41.20 -12.46 28.14
N ALA A 351 -40.01 -13.01 27.89
CA ALA A 351 -39.08 -13.38 28.96
C ALA A 351 -38.41 -12.11 29.55
N PRO A 352 -38.38 -11.94 30.88
CA PRO A 352 -37.66 -10.84 31.52
C PRO A 352 -36.16 -11.20 31.66
N THR A 353 -35.28 -10.34 31.13
CA THR A 353 -33.83 -10.44 31.35
C THR A 353 -33.45 -9.70 32.63
N THR A 354 -32.87 -10.42 33.60
CA THR A 354 -32.43 -9.84 34.87
C THR A 354 -31.22 -8.92 34.69
N PHE A 355 -31.34 -7.65 35.09
CA PHE A 355 -30.21 -6.75 35.26
C PHE A 355 -29.60 -6.94 36.65
N ALA A 356 -28.28 -7.15 36.72
CA ALA A 356 -27.51 -7.12 37.96
C ALA A 356 -27.02 -5.69 38.26
N PRO A 357 -27.07 -5.20 39.51
CA PRO A 357 -26.62 -3.85 39.85
C PRO A 357 -25.10 -3.78 40.03
N THR A 358 -24.48 -2.75 39.45
CA THR A 358 -23.08 -2.37 39.70
C THR A 358 -22.94 -1.49 40.94
N THR A 359 -21.98 -1.82 41.80
CA THR A 359 -21.59 -1.00 42.96
C THR A 359 -20.73 0.20 42.53
N PRO A 360 -20.97 1.41 43.07
CA PRO A 360 -20.07 2.55 42.88
C PRO A 360 -18.94 2.53 43.92
N VAL A 361 -17.72 2.89 43.50
CA VAL A 361 -16.62 3.27 44.40
C VAL A 361 -16.08 4.61 43.97
N THR A 362 -16.15 5.59 44.86
CA THR A 362 -15.56 6.93 44.72
C THR A 362 -14.48 7.13 45.78
N THR A 363 -13.28 7.57 45.39
CA THR A 363 -12.50 8.61 46.08
C THR A 363 -11.29 9.04 45.24
N SER A 364 -10.81 10.26 45.48
CA SER A 364 -9.62 10.90 44.89
C SER A 364 -9.17 12.01 45.86
N PRO A 365 -8.10 12.77 45.57
CA PRO A 365 -6.71 12.42 45.22
C PRO A 365 -5.89 12.58 46.54
N PRO A 366 -4.79 13.37 46.69
CA PRO A 366 -3.64 13.71 45.83
C PRO A 366 -2.27 13.33 46.43
N GLY A 367 -1.17 13.60 45.72
CA GLY A 367 0.17 13.65 46.33
C GLY A 367 1.38 13.62 45.40
N SER A 368 2.09 14.75 45.32
CA SER A 368 3.55 14.88 45.16
C SER A 368 4.26 14.44 43.87
N SER A 369 4.75 15.46 43.14
CA SER A 369 6.00 15.37 42.36
C SER A 369 7.21 15.25 43.32
N PRO A 370 8.32 14.60 42.91
CA PRO A 370 9.45 15.42 42.47
C PRO A 370 10.29 14.81 41.31
N ALA A 371 11.06 15.68 40.65
CA ALA A 371 12.30 15.35 39.95
C ALA A 371 13.50 15.86 40.82
N PRO A 372 14.79 15.65 40.49
CA PRO A 372 15.38 14.84 39.40
C PRO A 372 16.52 13.90 39.88
N THR A 373 16.98 12.98 39.03
CA THR A 373 18.42 12.62 38.92
C THR A 373 18.70 11.81 37.65
N SER A 374 19.73 12.19 36.90
CA SER A 374 20.43 11.27 36.00
C SER A 374 21.54 10.56 36.79
N PRO A 375 21.96 9.37 36.36
CA PRO A 375 23.32 9.32 35.84
C PRO A 375 23.48 8.56 34.52
N ARG A 376 24.40 9.11 33.73
CA ARG A 376 25.17 8.52 32.63
C ARG A 376 25.60 7.07 32.93
N THR A 377 25.23 6.14 32.05
CA THR A 377 25.90 4.83 31.91
C THR A 377 26.56 4.77 30.55
N GLU A 378 27.86 4.54 30.54
CA GLU A 378 28.68 4.49 29.33
C GLU A 378 28.55 3.12 28.66
N ALA A 379 28.35 3.10 27.34
CA ALA A 379 28.29 1.86 26.59
C ALA A 379 29.72 1.34 26.32
N SER A 380 30.14 0.33 27.08
CA SER A 380 31.44 -0.32 26.90
C SER A 380 31.60 -0.92 25.50
N THR A 381 32.53 -0.38 24.72
CA THR A 381 32.91 -0.94 23.42
C THR A 381 33.88 -2.11 23.63
N PRO A 382 33.57 -3.36 23.21
CA PRO A 382 34.54 -4.44 23.23
C PRO A 382 35.55 -4.27 22.08
N THR A 383 36.74 -3.76 22.41
CA THR A 383 37.89 -3.78 21.49
C THR A 383 38.41 -5.21 21.36
N MET A 384 38.31 -5.81 20.17
CA MET A 384 38.99 -7.08 19.85
C MET A 384 40.23 -6.84 18.99
N THR A 385 41.40 -6.93 19.63
CA THR A 385 42.71 -6.93 18.97
C THR A 385 42.94 -8.25 18.25
N ALA A 386 42.96 -8.23 16.91
CA ALA A 386 43.24 -9.42 16.11
C ALA A 386 44.76 -9.56 15.85
N THR A 387 45.40 -10.52 16.52
CA THR A 387 46.82 -10.84 16.32
C THR A 387 47.04 -11.53 14.96
N ARG A 388 47.93 -10.96 14.15
CA ARG A 388 48.31 -11.48 12.82
C ARG A 388 49.44 -12.54 12.95
N PRO A 389 49.32 -13.69 12.26
CA PRO A 389 50.47 -14.37 11.67
C PRO A 389 50.50 -14.15 10.16
N ALA A 390 51.69 -13.95 9.60
CA ALA A 390 51.92 -13.98 8.16
C ALA A 390 52.57 -15.31 7.76
N THR A 391 52.27 -15.83 6.57
CA THR A 391 53.22 -16.42 5.59
C THR A 391 52.46 -16.70 4.29
N PRO A 392 52.99 -16.30 3.11
CA PRO A 392 52.41 -16.64 1.80
C PRO A 392 53.07 -17.89 1.18
N LEU A 393 52.34 -18.61 0.32
CA LEU A 393 52.82 -19.68 -0.57
C LEU A 393 52.05 -19.60 -1.92
N PRO A 394 52.56 -20.16 -3.03
CA PRO A 394 52.82 -19.34 -4.21
C PRO A 394 51.91 -19.62 -5.42
N SER A 395 51.99 -18.73 -6.41
CA SER A 395 51.29 -18.84 -7.69
C SER A 395 51.97 -19.79 -8.69
N THR A 396 51.19 -20.69 -9.26
CA THR A 396 51.42 -21.37 -10.56
C THR A 396 50.05 -21.46 -11.25
N GLY A 397 49.87 -21.18 -12.53
CA GLY A 397 50.86 -20.95 -13.60
C GLY A 397 50.49 -21.81 -14.81
N GLY A 398 49.81 -21.23 -15.80
CA GLY A 398 49.39 -21.90 -17.04
C GLY A 398 48.00 -21.43 -17.50
N GLY A 399 47.74 -21.10 -18.78
CA GLY A 399 48.64 -21.06 -19.93
C GLY A 399 48.10 -21.83 -21.15
N ALA A 400 47.09 -21.27 -21.82
CA ALA A 400 46.65 -21.64 -23.19
C ALA A 400 45.79 -20.48 -23.72
N THR A 401 46.26 -19.55 -24.56
CA THR A 401 46.45 -19.69 -26.03
C THR A 401 45.47 -20.64 -26.73
N GLY A 402 44.51 -20.05 -27.44
CA GLY A 402 43.52 -20.75 -28.26
C GLY A 402 42.86 -19.78 -29.24
N LEU A 403 43.59 -19.37 -30.29
CA LEU A 403 43.13 -18.45 -31.33
C LEU A 403 42.82 -19.25 -32.60
N VAL A 404 41.56 -19.33 -33.01
CA VAL A 404 41.14 -19.89 -34.30
C VAL A 404 40.05 -19.02 -34.93
N LEU A 405 40.21 -18.68 -36.20
CA LEU A 405 39.26 -17.90 -37.00
C LEU A 405 38.09 -18.76 -37.54
N GLY A 406 36.95 -18.11 -37.77
CA GLY A 406 35.80 -18.61 -38.52
C GLY A 406 34.70 -17.54 -38.63
N VAL A 407 34.84 -16.53 -39.49
CA VAL A 407 34.39 -16.53 -40.91
C VAL A 407 32.86 -16.62 -41.05
N THR A 408 32.25 -15.43 -41.19
CA THR A 408 31.08 -15.06 -42.00
C THR A 408 30.20 -16.15 -42.64
N MET A 409 28.87 -16.11 -42.41
CA MET A 409 27.82 -15.85 -43.45
C MET A 409 26.38 -16.11 -42.93
N VAL A 410 25.70 -15.10 -42.35
CA VAL A 410 24.21 -15.06 -42.30
C VAL A 410 23.70 -13.60 -42.34
N ALA A 411 23.87 -12.91 -43.48
CA ALA A 411 23.32 -11.56 -43.70
C ALA A 411 22.80 -11.27 -45.12
N GLY A 412 22.96 -12.21 -46.07
CA GLY A 412 22.71 -11.95 -47.49
C GLY A 412 21.28 -12.22 -47.99
N THR A 413 20.47 -13.01 -47.29
CA THR A 413 19.21 -13.56 -47.84
C THR A 413 17.97 -12.71 -47.60
N VAL A 414 17.96 -11.82 -46.59
CA VAL A 414 16.77 -11.00 -46.27
C VAL A 414 16.66 -9.75 -47.14
N LEU A 415 17.80 -9.13 -47.53
CA LEU A 415 17.78 -7.90 -48.35
C LEU A 415 17.41 -8.12 -49.83
N TRP A 416 17.46 -9.35 -50.35
CA TRP A 416 17.12 -9.62 -51.75
C TRP A 416 15.59 -9.69 -51.98
N TRP A 417 14.82 -10.11 -50.97
CA TRP A 417 13.37 -10.29 -51.10
C TRP A 417 12.58 -8.97 -51.03
N LEU A 418 13.08 -7.99 -50.28
CA LEU A 418 12.45 -6.66 -50.11
C LEU A 418 12.65 -5.69 -51.29
N ARG A 419 13.28 -6.14 -52.40
CA ARG A 419 13.51 -5.32 -53.61
C ARG A 419 12.69 -5.77 -54.83
N ARG A 420 11.69 -6.64 -54.64
CA ARG A 420 10.80 -7.17 -55.69
C ARG A 420 9.32 -7.27 -55.27
N ARG A 421 8.86 -6.39 -54.39
CA ARG A 421 7.44 -6.12 -54.12
C ARG A 421 7.21 -4.62 -54.04
#